data_AF-A2D9R5-F1
#
_entry.id   AF-A2D9R5-F1
#
_cell.length_a   1.000
_cell.length_b   1.000
_cell.length_c   1.000
_cell.angle_alpha   90.00
_cell.angle_beta   90.00
_cell.angle_gamma   90.00
#
_symmetry.space_group_name_H-M   'P 1'
#
loop_
_entity.id
_entity.type
_entity.pdbx_description
1 polymer ?
#
loop_
_entity_poly.entity_id
_entity_poly.type
_entity_poly.pdbx_seq_one_letter_code
_entity_poly.pdbx_strand_id
1 'polypeptide(L)'
;MATKDKTEAFRQFLRQHNIGEPSPAIPEDVGKHLQGVPFEEDLVKVPDIEQFPLPTIEKHPKLSQDEMKKMLTQAQIESVLFSQNEEEEVNESSTLATIDTPNQYSSAGHFISVKRALSTSYAMKSEQMGLPTPVVCCKELSCTNAAVPTFDYCINHLSKDPRFKSQKFVKKCAKPGCSRLAYEDKEFCFNHLTH
;
A
#
# COMPACT_ATOMS: atom_id res chain seq x y z
N MET A 1 -10.69 -35.25 37.27
CA MET A 1 -11.39 -33.97 37.00
C MET A 1 -10.43 -32.79 37.26
N ALA A 2 -9.34 -32.63 36.50
CA ALA A 2 -8.30 -31.62 36.78
C ALA A 2 -7.65 -30.95 35.55
N THR A 3 -8.16 -31.21 34.33
CA THR A 3 -7.58 -30.72 33.07
C THR A 3 -8.40 -29.60 32.39
N LYS A 4 -9.63 -29.34 32.86
CA LYS A 4 -10.47 -28.26 32.31
C LYS A 4 -9.95 -26.87 32.69
N ASP A 5 -9.53 -26.65 33.92
CA ASP A 5 -9.05 -25.34 34.40
C ASP A 5 -7.83 -24.81 33.65
N LYS A 6 -6.86 -25.68 33.31
CA LYS A 6 -5.66 -25.27 32.58
C LYS A 6 -5.98 -24.85 31.14
N THR A 7 -7.01 -25.44 30.55
CA THR A 7 -7.45 -25.11 29.19
C THR A 7 -8.20 -23.78 29.15
N GLU A 8 -8.95 -23.48 30.21
CA GLU A 8 -9.71 -22.24 30.34
C GLU A 8 -8.81 -21.04 30.67
N ALA A 9 -7.84 -21.22 31.56
CA ALA A 9 -6.80 -20.22 31.84
C ALA A 9 -5.96 -19.88 30.58
N PHE A 10 -5.63 -20.88 29.76
CA PHE A 10 -4.92 -20.66 28.50
C PHE A 10 -5.77 -19.88 27.48
N ARG A 11 -7.07 -20.18 27.37
CA ARG A 11 -7.99 -19.42 26.49
C ARG A 11 -8.18 -17.98 26.95
N GLN A 12 -8.22 -17.74 28.26
CA GLN A 12 -8.35 -16.40 28.81
C GLN A 12 -7.08 -15.56 28.57
N PHE A 13 -5.90 -16.18 28.67
CA PHE A 13 -4.63 -15.56 28.29
C PHE A 13 -4.59 -15.17 26.80
N LEU A 14 -5.05 -16.07 25.92
CA LEU A 14 -5.13 -15.79 24.48
C LEU A 14 -6.07 -14.62 24.15
N ARG A 15 -7.22 -14.53 24.81
CA ARG A 15 -8.16 -13.40 24.68
C ARG A 15 -7.55 -12.07 25.17
N GLN A 16 -6.87 -12.08 26.31
CA GLN A 16 -6.19 -10.89 26.84
C GLN A 16 -5.11 -10.33 25.90
N HIS A 17 -4.57 -11.17 25.01
CA HIS A 17 -3.56 -10.79 24.03
C HIS A 17 -4.09 -10.66 22.59
N ASN A 18 -5.41 -10.70 22.38
CA ASN A 18 -6.06 -10.66 21.06
C ASN A 18 -5.56 -11.75 20.08
N ILE A 19 -5.13 -12.91 20.60
CA ILE A 19 -4.65 -14.03 19.79
C ILE A 19 -5.79 -15.04 19.68
N GLY A 20 -6.41 -15.13 18.50
CA GLY A 20 -7.37 -16.20 18.17
C GLY A 20 -8.86 -15.84 18.27
N GLU A 21 -9.21 -14.56 18.40
CA GLU A 21 -10.59 -14.14 18.08
C GLU A 21 -10.77 -14.06 16.55
N PRO A 22 -11.96 -14.42 16.03
CA PRO A 22 -12.26 -14.19 14.62
C PRO A 22 -12.09 -12.69 14.33
N SER A 23 -11.36 -12.38 13.27
CA SER A 23 -11.05 -11.00 12.90
C SER A 23 -12.32 -10.15 12.87
N PRO A 24 -12.32 -8.90 13.40
CA PRO A 24 -13.47 -7.99 13.32
C PRO A 24 -13.85 -7.64 11.88
N ALA A 25 -12.98 -7.95 10.90
CA ALA A 25 -13.27 -7.84 9.47
C ALA A 25 -14.08 -9.02 8.91
N ILE A 26 -14.35 -10.06 9.70
CA ILE A 26 -15.19 -11.19 9.32
C ILE A 26 -16.60 -10.89 9.85
N PRO A 27 -17.60 -10.63 8.98
CA PRO A 27 -18.97 -10.42 9.41
C PRO A 27 -19.45 -11.55 10.33
N GLU A 28 -20.22 -11.21 11.37
CA GLU A 28 -20.69 -12.16 12.40
C GLU A 28 -21.38 -13.40 11.82
N ASP A 29 -21.90 -13.30 10.60
CA ASP A 29 -22.64 -14.34 9.91
C ASP A 29 -21.78 -15.35 9.13
N VAL A 30 -20.48 -15.09 8.93
CA VAL A 30 -19.60 -15.94 8.09
C VAL A 30 -19.38 -17.34 8.68
N GLY A 31 -19.70 -17.55 9.96
CA GLY A 31 -19.68 -18.87 10.61
C GLY A 31 -21.02 -19.60 10.67
N LYS A 32 -22.15 -18.96 10.31
CA LYS A 32 -23.50 -19.52 10.53
C LYS A 32 -23.79 -20.77 9.67
N HIS A 33 -23.02 -21.00 8.62
CA HIS A 33 -23.23 -22.10 7.68
C HIS A 33 -21.99 -23.02 7.53
N LEU A 34 -21.19 -23.18 8.60
CA LEU A 34 -20.03 -24.09 8.62
C LEU A 34 -20.40 -25.57 8.34
N GLN A 35 -21.68 -25.94 8.48
CA GLN A 35 -22.22 -27.29 8.22
C GLN A 35 -22.98 -27.39 6.89
N GLY A 36 -22.84 -26.40 6.01
CA GLY A 36 -23.57 -26.29 4.75
C GLY A 36 -24.74 -25.32 4.82
N VAL A 37 -25.22 -24.88 3.65
CA VAL A 37 -26.38 -24.01 3.52
C VAL A 37 -27.64 -24.86 3.81
N PRO A 38 -28.42 -24.53 4.86
CA PRO A 38 -29.52 -25.39 5.32
C PRO A 38 -30.71 -25.45 4.36
N PHE A 39 -30.84 -24.48 3.45
CA PHE A 39 -31.92 -24.41 2.47
C PHE A 39 -31.35 -24.21 1.06
N GLU A 40 -31.71 -25.08 0.14
CA GLU A 40 -31.27 -25.04 -1.27
C GLU A 40 -31.82 -23.80 -1.99
N GLU A 41 -32.84 -23.15 -1.41
CA GLU A 41 -33.48 -21.93 -1.87
C GLU A 41 -32.60 -20.68 -1.71
N ASP A 42 -31.70 -20.68 -0.71
CA ASP A 42 -30.76 -19.58 -0.42
C ASP A 42 -29.52 -19.62 -1.33
N LEU A 43 -29.38 -20.69 -2.14
CA LEU A 43 -28.31 -20.79 -3.11
C LEU A 43 -28.62 -19.87 -4.31
N VAL A 44 -27.70 -18.96 -4.59
CA VAL A 44 -27.71 -18.18 -5.82
C VAL A 44 -27.56 -19.15 -7.00
N LYS A 45 -28.66 -19.38 -7.73
CA LYS A 45 -28.66 -20.26 -8.91
C LYS A 45 -27.87 -19.59 -10.03
N VAL A 46 -26.63 -20.01 -10.20
CA VAL A 46 -25.82 -19.66 -11.38
C VAL A 46 -26.36 -20.49 -12.55
N PRO A 47 -26.89 -19.88 -13.61
CA PRO A 47 -27.34 -20.64 -14.78
C PRO A 47 -26.17 -21.37 -15.44
N ASP A 48 -26.36 -22.64 -15.80
CA ASP A 48 -25.32 -23.52 -16.41
C ASP A 48 -24.82 -23.03 -17.78
N ILE A 49 -25.55 -22.11 -18.41
CA ILE A 49 -25.23 -21.57 -19.73
C ILE A 49 -24.74 -20.15 -19.54
N GLU A 50 -23.42 -19.95 -19.66
CA GLU A 50 -22.81 -18.63 -19.82
C GLU A 50 -23.35 -17.99 -21.11
N GLN A 51 -24.29 -17.06 -20.96
CA GLN A 51 -24.79 -16.28 -22.09
C GLN A 51 -23.77 -15.19 -22.42
N PHE A 52 -22.96 -15.46 -23.44
CA PHE A 52 -22.20 -14.44 -24.14
C PHE A 52 -23.02 -13.92 -25.34
N PRO A 53 -23.10 -12.59 -25.54
CA PRO A 53 -22.39 -11.54 -24.81
C PRO A 53 -23.13 -11.10 -23.54
N LEU A 54 -22.35 -10.74 -22.52
CA LEU A 54 -22.85 -10.11 -21.29
C LEU A 54 -23.82 -8.96 -21.64
N PRO A 55 -24.91 -8.76 -20.88
CA PRO A 55 -25.79 -7.62 -21.08
C PRO A 55 -24.95 -6.36 -21.06
N THR A 56 -25.09 -5.53 -22.10
CA THR A 56 -24.39 -4.26 -22.20
C THR A 56 -24.76 -3.44 -20.98
N ILE A 57 -23.85 -3.33 -20.01
CA ILE A 57 -24.03 -2.47 -18.85
C ILE A 57 -24.28 -1.08 -19.42
N GLU A 58 -25.43 -0.48 -19.11
CA GLU A 58 -25.73 0.88 -19.52
C GLU A 58 -24.58 1.77 -19.06
N LYS A 59 -23.94 2.46 -20.01
CA LYS A 59 -22.81 3.32 -19.70
C LYS A 59 -23.30 4.34 -18.69
N HIS A 60 -22.76 4.28 -17.47
CA HIS A 60 -23.03 5.29 -16.46
C HIS A 60 -22.88 6.69 -17.09
N PRO A 61 -23.80 7.62 -16.78
CA PRO A 61 -23.72 8.97 -17.33
C PRO A 61 -22.34 9.54 -17.01
N LYS A 62 -21.62 9.99 -18.04
CA LYS A 62 -20.33 10.64 -17.87
C LYS A 62 -20.58 11.94 -17.12
N LEU A 63 -20.14 11.99 -15.86
CA LEU A 63 -20.09 13.21 -15.08
C LEU A 63 -19.28 14.27 -15.82
N SER A 64 -19.73 15.51 -15.77
CA SER A 64 -18.94 16.64 -16.27
C SER A 64 -17.66 16.81 -15.44
N GLN A 65 -16.63 17.45 -16.00
CA GLN A 65 -15.39 17.72 -15.25
C GLN A 65 -15.64 18.51 -13.97
N ASP A 66 -16.61 19.42 -13.98
CA ASP A 66 -16.91 20.26 -12.83
C ASP A 66 -17.67 19.48 -11.74
N GLU A 67 -18.54 18.54 -12.11
CA GLU A 67 -19.16 17.62 -11.16
C GLU A 67 -18.13 16.66 -10.54
N MET A 68 -17.19 16.13 -11.34
CA MET A 68 -16.10 15.30 -10.82
C MET A 68 -15.22 16.07 -9.83
N LYS A 69 -14.84 17.32 -10.14
CA LYS A 69 -14.09 18.17 -9.21
C LYS A 69 -14.87 18.40 -7.93
N LYS A 70 -16.17 18.69 -8.03
CA LYS A 70 -17.02 18.93 -6.86
C LYS A 70 -17.11 17.70 -5.96
N MET A 71 -17.33 16.51 -6.53
CA MET A 71 -17.38 15.26 -5.77
C MET A 71 -16.02 14.91 -5.14
N LEU A 72 -14.92 15.15 -5.85
CA LEU A 72 -13.57 14.94 -5.32
C LEU A 72 -13.30 15.85 -4.12
N THR A 73 -13.57 17.14 -4.25
CA THR A 73 -13.39 18.11 -3.17
C THR A 73 -14.28 17.76 -1.98
N GLN A 74 -15.53 17.35 -2.23
CA GLN A 74 -16.44 16.95 -1.18
C GLN A 74 -15.96 15.71 -0.44
N ALA A 75 -15.51 14.67 -1.14
CA ALA A 75 -14.95 13.46 -0.55
C ALA A 75 -13.67 13.74 0.27
N GLN A 76 -12.83 14.67 -0.19
CA GLN A 76 -11.64 15.10 0.56
C GLN A 76 -12.01 15.84 1.85
N ILE A 77 -13.01 16.72 1.81
CA ILE A 77 -13.50 17.42 3.00
C ILE A 77 -14.12 16.42 3.98
N GLU A 78 -14.96 15.50 3.50
CA GLU A 78 -15.58 14.45 4.30
C GLU A 78 -14.52 13.55 4.95
N SER A 79 -13.48 13.16 4.21
CA SER A 79 -12.35 12.38 4.76
C SER A 79 -11.62 13.14 5.87
N VAL A 80 -11.33 14.43 5.69
CA VAL A 80 -10.66 15.25 6.71
C VAL A 80 -11.54 15.40 7.96
N LEU A 81 -12.85 15.59 7.78
CA LEU A 81 -13.80 15.68 8.89
C LEU A 81 -13.94 14.34 9.63
N PHE A 82 -13.87 13.21 8.94
CA PHE A 82 -13.89 11.89 9.57
C PHE A 82 -12.61 11.62 10.36
N SER A 83 -11.44 11.96 9.79
CA SER A 83 -10.14 11.81 10.46
C SER A 83 -9.94 12.71 11.69
N GLN A 84 -10.75 13.75 11.86
CA GLN A 84 -10.75 14.59 13.07
C GLN A 84 -11.64 14.04 14.18
N ASN A 85 -12.59 13.15 13.87
CA ASN A 85 -13.49 12.54 14.85
C ASN A 85 -13.01 11.16 15.33
N GLU A 86 -12.08 10.53 14.61
CA GLU A 86 -11.47 9.25 14.97
C GLU A 86 -10.04 9.47 15.52
N GLU A 87 -9.92 10.09 16.70
CA GLU A 87 -8.76 9.86 17.55
C GLU A 87 -8.96 8.54 18.29
N GLU A 88 -8.76 7.41 17.60
CA GLU A 88 -8.29 6.14 18.17
C GLU A 88 -8.20 5.09 17.04
N GLU A 89 -7.08 4.35 17.02
CA GLU A 89 -6.73 3.28 16.07
C GLU A 89 -6.20 3.69 14.69
N VAL A 90 -4.93 4.10 14.71
CA VAL A 90 -4.06 4.18 13.52
C VAL A 90 -3.89 2.79 12.92
N ASN A 91 -4.66 2.48 11.88
CA ASN A 91 -4.38 1.36 11.00
C ASN A 91 -3.49 1.85 9.84
N GLU A 92 -2.19 1.61 9.96
CA GLU A 92 -1.20 1.84 8.91
C GLU A 92 -1.53 0.97 7.69
N SER A 93 -2.18 1.53 6.66
CA SER A 93 -2.09 0.95 5.32
C SER A 93 -2.10 2.01 4.23
N SER A 94 -0.93 2.12 3.59
CA SER A 94 -0.76 2.51 2.20
C SER A 94 -1.15 3.93 1.80
N THR A 95 -0.60 4.92 2.49
CA THR A 95 -0.09 6.11 1.79
C THR A 95 1.38 6.27 2.15
N LEU A 96 2.25 6.32 1.14
CA LEU A 96 3.59 6.88 1.29
C LEU A 96 3.38 8.35 1.68
N ALA A 97 3.18 8.59 2.97
CA ALA A 97 3.13 9.93 3.51
C ALA A 97 4.49 10.56 3.23
N THR A 98 4.55 11.41 2.20
CA THR A 98 5.59 12.42 2.09
C THR A 98 5.50 13.24 3.36
N ILE A 99 6.43 12.98 4.29
CA ILE A 99 6.56 13.72 5.54
C ILE A 99 7.01 15.14 5.19
N ASP A 100 6.05 16.02 4.90
CA ASP A 100 6.30 17.43 4.61
C ASP A 100 6.68 18.13 5.91
N THR A 101 7.95 18.55 6.07
CA THR A 101 8.44 19.07 7.35
C THR A 101 9.37 20.26 7.23
N PRO A 102 8.84 21.47 7.50
CA PRO A 102 9.65 22.54 8.05
C PRO A 102 9.64 22.57 9.59
N ASN A 103 8.58 22.09 10.27
CA ASN A 103 8.35 22.43 11.70
C ASN A 103 8.13 21.26 12.68
N GLN A 104 8.34 19.99 12.31
CA GLN A 104 8.10 18.87 13.25
C GLN A 104 9.23 18.61 14.27
N TYR A 105 10.38 19.25 14.14
CA TYR A 105 11.55 18.95 14.99
C TYR A 105 11.93 20.15 15.85
N SER A 106 11.94 19.94 17.17
CA SER A 106 12.30 20.96 18.17
C SER A 106 13.77 21.40 18.12
N SER A 107 14.65 20.61 17.50
CA SER A 107 16.07 20.95 17.29
C SER A 107 16.71 20.05 16.23
N ALA A 108 17.89 20.45 15.72
CA ALA A 108 18.71 19.60 14.85
C ALA A 108 19.12 18.28 15.53
N GLY A 109 19.40 18.32 16.84
CA GLY A 109 19.69 17.11 17.62
C GLY A 109 18.51 16.15 17.67
N HIS A 110 17.30 16.68 17.86
CA HIS A 110 16.07 15.88 17.81
C HIS A 110 15.86 15.24 16.44
N PHE A 111 16.07 16.00 15.35
CA PHE A 111 16.01 15.46 13.99
C PHE A 111 17.00 14.30 13.78
N ILE A 112 18.25 14.45 14.22
CA ILE A 112 19.27 13.37 14.11
C ILE A 112 18.82 12.12 14.88
N SER A 113 18.28 12.28 16.08
CA SER A 113 17.76 11.16 16.88
C SER A 113 16.61 10.45 16.18
N VAL A 114 15.65 11.19 15.62
CA VAL A 114 14.54 10.62 14.85
C VAL A 114 15.06 9.87 13.62
N LYS A 115 15.99 10.46 12.86
CA LYS A 115 16.56 9.82 11.68
C LYS A 115 17.30 8.51 12.02
N ARG A 116 18.00 8.47 13.15
CA ARG A 116 18.62 7.23 13.66
C ARG A 116 17.58 6.19 14.04
N ALA A 117 16.53 6.58 14.77
CA ALA A 117 15.45 5.67 15.16
C ALA A 117 14.73 5.08 13.94
N LEU A 118 14.44 5.91 12.92
CA LEU A 118 13.85 5.46 11.66
C LEU A 118 14.76 4.47 10.93
N SER A 119 16.07 4.75 10.87
CA SER A 119 17.03 3.84 10.25
C SER A 119 17.03 2.46 10.93
N THR A 120 16.98 2.42 12.27
CA THR A 120 16.86 1.17 13.03
C THR A 120 15.53 0.46 12.73
N SER A 121 14.42 1.20 12.71
CA SER A 121 13.10 0.63 12.41
C SER A 121 13.04 0.00 11.01
N TYR A 122 13.60 0.69 10.00
CA TYR A 122 13.68 0.15 8.64
C TYR A 122 14.57 -1.09 8.55
N ALA A 123 15.70 -1.12 9.27
CA ALA A 123 16.55 -2.29 9.33
C ALA A 123 15.82 -3.50 9.94
N MET A 124 15.13 -3.30 11.07
CA MET A 124 14.33 -4.36 11.72
C MET A 124 13.21 -4.87 10.80
N LYS A 125 12.44 -3.96 10.17
CA LYS A 125 11.38 -4.35 9.22
C LYS A 125 11.93 -5.09 8.01
N SER A 126 13.12 -4.70 7.51
CA SER A 126 13.76 -5.37 6.38
C SER A 126 14.20 -6.80 6.72
N GLU A 127 14.72 -7.00 7.92
CA GLU A 127 15.07 -8.34 8.44
C GLU A 127 13.83 -9.21 8.60
N GLN A 128 12.75 -8.67 9.18
CA GLN A 128 11.46 -9.36 9.30
C GLN A 128 10.88 -9.80 7.94
N MET A 129 11.09 -8.99 6.90
CA MET A 129 10.65 -9.29 5.54
C MET A 129 11.63 -10.19 4.76
N GLY A 130 12.78 -10.55 5.34
CA GLY A 130 13.79 -11.37 4.66
C GLY A 130 14.44 -10.67 3.45
N LEU A 131 14.53 -9.34 3.48
CA LEU A 131 15.19 -8.59 2.40
C LEU A 131 16.72 -8.85 2.44
N PRO A 132 17.36 -9.03 1.28
CA PRO A 132 18.80 -9.33 1.21
C PRO A 132 19.67 -8.16 1.70
N THR A 133 19.17 -6.93 1.59
CA THR A 133 19.83 -5.72 2.07
C THR A 133 18.83 -4.88 2.86
N PRO A 134 19.19 -4.41 4.07
CA PRO A 134 18.33 -3.54 4.85
C PRO A 134 18.00 -2.24 4.12
N VAL A 135 16.73 -1.85 4.15
CA VAL A 135 16.30 -0.51 3.76
C VAL A 135 16.84 0.48 4.81
N VAL A 136 17.47 1.55 4.33
CA VAL A 136 18.04 2.60 5.17
C VAL A 136 17.30 3.92 4.97
N CYS A 137 17.49 4.90 5.84
CA CYS A 137 17.01 6.26 5.58
C CYS A 137 17.82 6.93 4.46
N CYS A 138 17.18 7.83 3.73
CA CYS A 138 17.82 8.70 2.74
C CYS A 138 19.03 9.44 3.34
N LYS A 139 20.17 9.45 2.64
CA LYS A 139 21.37 10.18 3.09
C LYS A 139 21.24 11.71 3.07
N GLU A 140 20.25 12.25 2.36
CA GLU A 140 19.99 13.69 2.34
C GLU A 140 19.74 14.25 3.75
N LEU A 141 20.41 15.35 4.11
CA LEU A 141 20.48 15.83 5.49
C LEU A 141 19.12 16.19 6.06
N SER A 142 18.21 16.74 5.26
CA SER A 142 16.86 17.15 5.68
C SER A 142 15.79 16.09 5.43
N CYS A 143 16.14 14.92 4.88
CA CYS A 143 15.17 13.92 4.47
C CYS A 143 15.05 12.78 5.50
N THR A 144 13.81 12.40 5.81
CA THR A 144 13.45 11.27 6.67
C THR A 144 12.87 10.08 5.91
N ASN A 145 12.63 10.22 4.61
CA ASN A 145 12.10 9.13 3.78
C ASN A 145 13.06 7.93 3.72
N ALA A 146 12.49 6.74 3.54
CA ALA A 146 13.26 5.53 3.21
C ALA A 146 14.01 5.69 1.89
N ALA A 147 15.26 5.23 1.86
CA ALA A 147 16.03 5.09 0.63
C ALA A 147 15.43 3.98 -0.24
N VAL A 148 15.58 4.11 -1.55
CA VAL A 148 15.21 3.03 -2.47
C VAL A 148 16.15 1.83 -2.19
N PRO A 149 15.66 0.58 -2.19
CA PRO A 149 16.52 -0.58 -2.03
C PRO A 149 17.70 -0.52 -2.98
N THR A 150 18.91 -0.85 -2.50
CA THR A 150 20.19 -0.73 -3.23
C THR A 150 20.67 0.68 -3.53
N PHE A 151 19.99 1.73 -3.04
CA PHE A 151 20.38 3.13 -3.14
C PHE A 151 20.59 3.77 -1.77
N ASP A 152 21.28 4.91 -1.76
CA ASP A 152 21.52 5.72 -0.57
C ASP A 152 20.47 6.82 -0.39
N TYR A 153 19.64 7.05 -1.40
CA TYR A 153 18.68 8.14 -1.46
C TYR A 153 17.26 7.64 -1.74
N CYS A 154 16.27 8.40 -1.28
CA CYS A 154 14.86 8.14 -1.57
C CYS A 154 14.50 8.55 -3.00
N ILE A 155 13.29 8.21 -3.47
CA ILE A 155 12.80 8.54 -4.83
C ILE A 155 12.99 10.03 -5.17
N ASN A 156 12.70 10.92 -4.21
CA ASN A 156 12.80 12.38 -4.42
C ASN A 156 14.24 12.89 -4.51
N HIS A 157 15.20 12.16 -3.95
CA HIS A 157 16.63 12.52 -3.94
C HIS A 157 17.49 11.55 -4.75
N LEU A 158 16.87 10.65 -5.49
CA LEU A 158 17.55 9.56 -6.18
C LEU A 158 18.56 10.07 -7.21
N SER A 159 18.27 11.23 -7.82
CA SER A 159 19.17 11.94 -8.72
C SER A 159 20.53 12.32 -8.12
N LYS A 160 20.67 12.34 -6.80
CA LYS A 160 21.92 12.59 -6.08
C LYS A 160 22.77 11.34 -5.89
N ASP A 161 22.22 10.13 -6.07
CA ASP A 161 22.98 8.89 -5.92
C ASP A 161 23.93 8.70 -7.13
N PRO A 162 25.23 8.42 -6.91
CA PRO A 162 26.16 8.13 -7.99
C PRO A 162 25.73 6.95 -8.87
N ARG A 163 25.06 5.95 -8.29
CA ARG A 163 24.54 4.77 -9.02
C ARG A 163 23.36 5.12 -9.91
N PHE A 164 22.62 6.18 -9.61
CA PHE A 164 21.48 6.59 -10.43
C PHE A 164 21.92 6.87 -11.87
N LYS A 165 23.00 7.63 -12.07
CA LYS A 165 23.55 7.91 -13.41
C LYS A 165 24.06 6.67 -14.15
N SER A 166 24.43 5.62 -13.42
CA SER A 166 24.92 4.37 -14.00
C SER A 166 23.80 3.42 -14.42
N GLN A 167 22.58 3.63 -13.94
CA GLN A 167 21.44 2.81 -14.33
C GLN A 167 20.95 3.20 -15.72
N LYS A 168 20.65 2.18 -16.52
CA LYS A 168 20.01 2.37 -17.82
C LYS A 168 18.52 2.59 -17.58
N PHE A 169 18.08 3.84 -17.60
CA PHE A 169 16.65 4.12 -17.57
C PHE A 169 16.01 3.77 -18.90
N VAL A 170 14.68 3.68 -18.88
CA VAL A 170 13.87 3.47 -20.07
C VAL A 170 13.07 4.74 -20.35
N LYS A 171 13.13 5.22 -21.59
CA LYS A 171 12.34 6.34 -22.12
C LYS A 171 11.33 5.84 -23.15
N LYS A 172 10.34 6.65 -23.51
CA LYS A 172 9.43 6.30 -24.62
C LYS A 172 10.21 6.24 -25.94
N CYS A 173 9.90 5.25 -26.77
CA CYS A 173 10.46 5.16 -28.12
C CYS A 173 10.12 6.43 -28.91
N ALA A 174 11.10 7.02 -29.58
CA ALA A 174 10.91 8.25 -30.36
C ALA A 174 10.11 8.06 -31.66
N LYS A 175 9.81 6.81 -32.05
CA LYS A 175 9.09 6.53 -33.30
C LYS A 175 7.61 6.88 -33.14
N PRO A 176 7.04 7.73 -34.03
CA PRO A 176 5.62 8.07 -33.99
C PRO A 176 4.73 6.83 -34.02
N GLY A 177 3.72 6.79 -33.15
CA GLY A 177 2.79 5.66 -33.01
C GLY A 177 3.35 4.46 -32.24
N CYS A 178 4.59 4.49 -31.78
CA CYS A 178 5.15 3.40 -30.96
C CYS A 178 4.89 3.64 -29.46
N SER A 179 4.19 2.72 -28.81
CA SER A 179 3.94 2.73 -27.36
C SER A 179 5.03 2.05 -26.53
N ARG A 180 6.10 1.57 -27.16
CA ARG A 180 7.17 0.80 -26.50
C ARG A 180 8.21 1.70 -25.85
N LEU A 181 8.98 1.10 -24.94
CA LEU A 181 10.10 1.74 -24.28
C LEU A 181 11.42 1.49 -25.03
N ALA A 182 12.28 2.50 -25.03
CA ALA A 182 13.67 2.46 -25.47
C ALA A 182 14.57 2.68 -24.24
N TYR A 183 15.80 2.19 -24.27
CA TYR A 183 16.77 2.57 -23.23
C TYR A 183 17.13 4.06 -23.38
N GLU A 184 17.55 4.70 -22.30
CA GLU A 184 17.89 6.14 -22.30
C GLU A 184 18.99 6.48 -23.31
N ASP A 185 19.94 5.56 -23.50
CA ASP A 185 21.03 5.63 -24.48
C ASP A 185 20.59 5.35 -25.94
N LYS A 186 19.32 5.00 -26.17
CA LYS A 186 18.80 4.66 -27.51
C LYS A 186 17.55 5.47 -27.85
N GLU A 187 17.51 6.05 -29.04
CA GLU A 187 16.30 6.78 -29.49
C GLU A 187 15.11 5.84 -29.77
N PHE A 188 15.40 4.60 -30.14
CA PHE A 188 14.42 3.63 -30.61
C PHE A 188 14.38 2.37 -29.74
N CYS A 189 13.20 1.75 -29.64
CA CYS A 189 13.04 0.47 -28.97
C CYS A 189 13.71 -0.66 -29.77
N PHE A 190 13.90 -1.83 -29.15
CA PHE A 190 14.54 -3.00 -29.79
C PHE A 190 13.99 -3.33 -31.18
N ASN A 191 12.69 -3.17 -31.37
CA ASN A 191 12.01 -3.49 -32.63
C ASN A 191 12.18 -2.44 -33.74
N HIS A 192 12.83 -1.32 -33.43
CA HIS A 192 13.12 -0.24 -34.37
C HIS A 192 14.62 0.04 -34.48
N LEU A 193 15.46 -0.79 -33.85
CA LEU A 193 16.93 -0.71 -33.95
C LEU A 193 17.49 -1.52 -35.14
N THR A 194 16.66 -2.28 -35.85
CA THR A 194 17.07 -3.23 -36.91
C THR A 194 16.90 -2.69 -38.35
N HIS A 195 16.86 -1.36 -38.54
CA HIS A 195 16.78 -0.74 -39.87
C HIS A 195 17.78 0.39 -40.00
#